data_AF-A0A4V0XMQ9-F1
#
_entry.id   AF-A0A4V0XMQ9-F1
#
_cell.length_a   1.000
_cell.length_b   1.000
_cell.length_c   1.000
_cell.angle_alpha   90.00
_cell.angle_beta   90.00
_cell.angle_gamma   90.00
#
_symmetry.space_group_name_H-M   'P 1'
#
loop_
_entity.id
_entity.type
_entity.pdbx_description
1 polymer ?
#
loop_
_entity_poly.entity_id
_entity_poly.type
_entity_poly.pdbx_seq_one_letter_code
_entity_poly.pdbx_strand_id
1 'polypeptide(L)'
;MNARHKLNQANFKAALVGGLVVGWLFQSFHAFVLATILFVVASFYSGDIRPDCDYHDLAPPGPPSRPSPARLPSRRRSRKRRF
;
A
#
# COMPACT_ATOMS: atom_id res chain seq x y z
N MET A 1 -11.80 -6.66 1.55
CA MET A 1 -10.38 -6.85 1.89
C MET A 1 -9.56 -5.81 1.14
N ASN A 2 -8.79 -4.97 1.84
CA ASN A 2 -7.93 -3.94 1.25
C ASN A 2 -6.93 -4.56 0.25
N ALA A 3 -6.72 -3.89 -0.88
CA ALA A 3 -5.79 -4.34 -1.92
C ALA A 3 -4.35 -4.52 -1.37
N ARG A 4 -3.94 -3.69 -0.42
CA ARG A 4 -2.66 -3.80 0.32
C ARG A 4 -2.53 -5.12 1.08
N HIS A 5 -3.61 -5.55 1.73
CA HIS A 5 -3.63 -6.78 2.51
C HIS A 5 -3.47 -8.02 1.61
N LYS A 6 -4.06 -7.98 0.40
CA LYS A 6 -3.87 -9.03 -0.61
C LYS A 6 -2.44 -9.07 -1.15
N LEU A 7 -1.82 -7.90 -1.39
CA LEU A 7 -0.43 -7.82 -1.84
C LEU A 7 0.54 -8.35 -0.80
N ASN A 8 0.39 -7.93 0.46
CA ASN A 8 1.23 -8.42 1.56
C ASN A 8 1.09 -9.94 1.76
N GLN A 9 -0.13 -10.48 1.60
CA GLN A 9 -0.35 -11.93 1.67
C GLN A 9 0.31 -12.67 0.49
N ALA A 10 0.27 -12.11 -0.72
CA ALA A 10 0.92 -12.69 -1.88
C ALA A 10 2.45 -12.69 -1.73
N ASN A 11 3.03 -11.57 -1.26
CA ASN A 11 4.47 -11.43 -1.05
C ASN A 11 4.97 -12.37 0.06
N PHE A 12 4.20 -12.55 1.14
CA PHE A 12 4.52 -13.51 2.18
C PHE A 12 4.49 -14.96 1.67
N LYS A 13 3.50 -15.31 0.85
CA LYS A 13 3.45 -16.64 0.20
C LYS A 13 4.64 -16.85 -0.72
N ALA A 14 5.00 -15.85 -1.53
CA ALA A 14 6.16 -15.91 -2.40
C ALA A 14 7.45 -16.11 -1.60
N ALA A 15 7.62 -15.39 -0.49
CA ALA A 15 8.77 -15.54 0.40
C ALA A 15 8.86 -16.95 1.02
N LEU A 16 7.72 -17.53 1.43
CA LEU A 16 7.67 -18.90 1.95
C LEU A 16 8.04 -19.93 0.88
N VAL A 17 7.53 -19.79 -0.34
CA VAL A 17 7.86 -20.70 -1.45
C VAL A 17 9.34 -20.57 -1.81
N GLY A 18 9.85 -19.34 -1.94
CA GLY A 18 11.27 -19.10 -2.21
C GLY A 18 12.17 -19.64 -1.12
N GLY A 19 11.82 -19.41 0.15
CA GLY A 19 12.51 -19.98 1.30
C GLY A 19 12.48 -21.51 1.29
N LEU A 20 11.36 -22.13 0.94
CA LEU A 20 11.20 -23.59 0.92
C LEU A 20 12.06 -24.22 -0.18
N VAL A 21 12.15 -23.60 -1.35
CA VAL A 21 13.07 -24.03 -2.43
C VAL A 21 14.52 -23.97 -1.96
N VAL A 22 14.93 -22.88 -1.30
CA VAL A 22 16.29 -22.74 -0.76
C VAL A 22 16.54 -23.77 0.34
N GLY A 23 15.62 -23.90 1.30
CA GLY A 23 15.73 -24.89 2.38
C GLY A 23 15.82 -26.33 1.87
N TRP A 24 15.10 -26.66 0.80
CA TRP A 24 15.17 -27.97 0.15
C TRP A 24 16.50 -28.19 -0.56
N LEU A 25 17.02 -27.18 -1.29
CA LEU A 25 18.33 -27.26 -1.95
C LEU A 25 19.47 -27.53 -0.96
N PHE A 26 19.42 -26.90 0.21
CA PHE A 26 20.45 -27.05 1.24
C PHE A 26 20.10 -28.11 2.30
N GLN A 27 18.97 -28.81 2.16
CA GLN A 27 18.44 -29.78 3.14
C GLN A 27 18.50 -29.26 4.59
N SER A 28 18.23 -27.97 4.78
CA SER A 28 18.46 -27.27 6.05
C SER A 28 17.30 -26.36 6.40
N PHE A 29 16.73 -26.59 7.59
CA PHE A 29 15.69 -25.73 8.14
C PHE A 29 16.21 -24.31 8.42
N HIS A 30 17.48 -24.16 8.81
CA HIS A 30 18.07 -22.85 9.02
C HIS A 30 18.18 -22.05 7.72
N ALA A 31 18.54 -22.71 6.61
CA ALA A 31 18.58 -22.09 5.29
C ALA A 31 17.17 -21.63 4.85
N PHE A 32 16.13 -22.43 5.13
CA PHE A 32 14.73 -22.03 4.91
C PHE A 32 14.38 -20.74 5.67
N VAL A 33 14.63 -20.71 6.98
CA VAL A 33 14.26 -19.56 7.83
C VAL A 33 15.00 -18.30 7.38
N LEU A 34 16.32 -18.40 7.17
CA LEU A 34 17.15 -17.27 6.74
C LEU A 34 16.72 -16.72 5.37
N ALA A 35 16.49 -17.61 4.39
CA ALA A 35 16.04 -17.20 3.06
C ALA A 35 14.67 -16.54 3.10
N THR A 36 13.73 -17.09 3.88
CA THR A 36 12.38 -16.51 4.03
C THR A 36 12.45 -15.10 4.64
N ILE A 37 13.26 -14.92 5.68
CA ILE A 37 13.47 -13.59 6.30
C ILE A 37 14.07 -12.62 5.29
N LEU A 38 15.11 -13.03 4.55
CA LEU A 38 15.74 -12.20 3.54
C LEU A 38 14.76 -11.79 2.44
N PHE A 39 13.91 -12.70 1.96
CA PHE A 39 12.89 -12.37 0.96
C PHE A 39 11.85 -11.38 1.50
N VAL A 40 11.41 -11.57 2.73
CA VAL A 40 10.47 -10.62 3.37
C VAL A 40 11.12 -9.24 3.50
N VAL A 41 12.35 -9.16 4.02
CA VAL A 41 13.08 -7.89 4.18
C VAL A 41 13.36 -7.22 2.84
N ALA A 42 13.76 -7.99 1.81
CA ALA A 42 13.97 -7.47 0.46
C ALA A 42 12.68 -6.90 -0.15
N SER A 43 11.53 -7.50 0.16
CA SER A 43 10.21 -7.02 -0.27
C SER A 43 9.82 -5.72 0.43
N PHE A 44 10.21 -5.53 1.70
CA PHE A 44 10.08 -4.25 2.39
C PHE A 44 10.99 -3.18 1.80
N TYR A 45 12.28 -3.50 1.56
CA TYR A 45 13.24 -2.53 1.03
C TYR A 45 12.91 -2.11 -0.41
N SER A 46 12.39 -3.02 -1.23
CA SER A 46 11.96 -2.71 -2.60
C SER A 46 10.66 -1.92 -2.68
N GLY A 47 9.99 -1.67 -1.54
CA GLY A 47 8.72 -0.95 -1.48
C GLY A 47 7.50 -1.74 -1.98
N ASP A 48 7.66 -3.05 -2.19
CA ASP A 48 6.60 -3.98 -2.61
C ASP A 48 5.64 -4.24 -1.45
N ILE A 49 6.19 -4.37 -0.23
CA ILE A 49 5.43 -4.30 1.00
C ILE A 49 5.47 -2.86 1.50
N ARG A 50 4.37 -2.13 1.31
CA ARG A 50 4.18 -0.85 2.00
C ARG A 50 3.70 -1.15 3.42
N PRO A 51 4.48 -0.85 4.47
CA PRO A 51 3.91 -0.83 5.79
C PRO A 51 2.76 0.18 5.77
N ASP A 52 1.62 -0.18 6.36
CA ASP A 52 0.56 0.78 6.70
C ASP A 52 1.11 1.68 7.83
N CYS A 53 2.16 2.45 7.52
CA CYS A 53 2.48 3.61 8.28
C CYS A 53 1.46 4.65 7.83
N ASP A 54 0.38 4.78 8.59
CA ASP A 54 -0.41 6.00 8.63
C ASP A 54 0.52 7.14 9.06
N TYR A 55 1.38 7.60 8.15
CA TYR A 55 2.19 8.82 8.28
C TYR A 55 1.32 10.08 8.18
N HIS A 56 0.02 9.98 8.48
CA HIS A 56 -0.89 11.12 8.50
C HIS A 56 -0.91 11.87 9.83
N ASP A 57 -0.25 11.37 10.89
CA ASP A 57 -0.21 12.05 12.20
C ASP A 57 1.11 12.77 12.53
N LEU A 58 2.00 12.95 11.56
CA LEU A 58 3.23 13.75 11.72
C LEU A 58 3.29 14.97 10.79
N ALA A 59 2.14 15.42 10.26
CA ALA A 59 2.06 16.77 9.72
C ALA A 59 2.18 17.75 10.89
N PRO A 60 3.09 18.75 10.87
CA PRO A 60 3.04 19.85 11.82
C PRO A 60 1.62 20.45 11.81
N PRO A 61 1.08 20.93 12.94
CA PRO A 61 -0.32 21.35 13.03
C PRO A 61 -0.62 22.30 11.88
N GLY A 62 -1.47 21.85 10.94
CA GLY A 62 -1.85 22.62 9.78
C GLY A 62 -2.43 23.95 10.27
N PRO A 63 -2.08 25.09 9.64
CA PRO A 63 -2.61 26.38 10.04
C PRO A 63 -4.14 26.36 10.03
N PRO A 64 -4.79 27.14 10.91
CA PRO A 64 -6.22 27.04 11.18
C PRO A 64 -7.05 27.09 9.90
N SER A 65 -8.00 26.16 9.85
CA SER A 65 -8.99 25.97 8.79
C SER A 65 -9.56 27.29 8.28
N ARG A 66 -9.11 27.70 7.09
CA ARG A 66 -9.70 28.79 6.32
C ARG A 66 -11.12 28.37 5.94
N PRO A 67 -12.16 29.16 6.27
CA PRO A 67 -13.53 28.81 5.89
C PRO A 67 -13.63 28.71 4.36
N SER A 68 -14.19 27.59 3.90
CA SER A 68 -14.43 27.28 2.50
C SER A 68 -15.25 28.42 1.87
N PRO A 69 -14.77 29.13 0.82
CA PRO A 69 -15.59 30.11 0.15
C PRO A 69 -16.77 29.39 -0.50
N ALA A 70 -17.97 29.82 -0.11
CA ALA A 70 -19.25 29.28 -0.49
C ALA A 70 -19.29 28.80 -1.95
N ARG A 71 -19.73 27.55 -2.14
CA ARG A 71 -20.17 27.01 -3.44
C ARG A 71 -21.23 27.96 -4.03
N LEU A 72 -20.82 28.79 -4.98
CA LEU A 72 -21.74 29.50 -5.86
C LEU A 72 -22.53 28.45 -6.67
N PRO A 73 -23.87 28.47 -6.66
CA PRO A 73 -24.65 27.53 -7.45
C PRO A 73 -24.45 27.84 -8.93
N SER A 74 -23.96 26.84 -9.66
CA SER A 74 -23.80 26.81 -11.10
C SER A 74 -25.10 27.22 -11.80
N ARG A 75 -25.10 28.39 -12.44
CA ARG A 75 -26.20 28.95 -13.22
C ARG A 75 -26.45 28.07 -14.44
N ARG A 76 -27.41 27.14 -14.29
CA ARG A 76 -27.88 26.20 -15.32
C ARG A 76 -28.39 26.98 -16.54
N ARG A 77 -27.63 26.93 -17.64
CA ARG A 77 -27.88 27.62 -18.91
C ARG A 77 -29.07 26.95 -19.63
N SER A 78 -30.30 27.40 -19.35
CA SER A 78 -31.50 26.99 -20.10
C SER A 78 -31.52 27.71 -21.44
N ARG A 79 -30.96 27.06 -22.47
CA ARG A 79 -31.08 27.46 -23.87
C ARG A 79 -32.34 26.82 -24.44
N LYS A 80 -33.51 27.43 -24.23
CA LYS A 80 -34.73 27.08 -24.98
C LYS A 80 -34.62 27.66 -26.39
N ARG A 81 -34.17 26.84 -27.33
CA ARG A 81 -34.48 26.98 -28.77
C ARG A 81 -35.74 26.15 -29.03
N ARG A 82 -36.74 26.76 -29.65
CA ARG A 82 -37.77 26.23 -30.57
C ARG A 82 -38.74 27.41 -30.80
N PHE A 83 -38.60 28.05 -31.96
CA PHE A 83 -39.47 27.92 -33.14
C PHE A 83 -40.81 28.59 -32.89
#